data_AF-A0A170WZD7-F1
#
_entry.id   AF-A0A170WZD7-F1
#
_cell.length_a   1.000
_cell.length_b   1.000
_cell.length_c   1.000
_cell.angle_alpha   90.00
_cell.angle_beta   90.00
_cell.angle_gamma   90.00
#
_symmetry.space_group_name_H-M   'P 1'
#
loop_
_entity.id
_entity.type
_entity.pdbx_description
1 polymer ?
#
loop_
_entity_poly.entity_id
_entity_poly.type
_entity_poly.pdbx_seq_one_letter_code
_entity_poly.pdbx_strand_id
1 'polypeptide(L)'
;MPRSLDGRVLAPVADQAPGRVDTRTRFAYHEREGRIWAEYAGGDVVQGRPVGTREGNRLDFRYVQLRRDGTTASGHCVATVVDLPDGRVRLEETWQWESQPGSGTSVVEELVEEPAQQSAPHAPD
;
A
#
# COMPACT_ATOMS: atom_id res chain seq x y z
N MET A 1 -18.60 -8.54 5.92
CA MET A 1 -17.27 -8.19 6.44
C MET A 1 -16.38 -7.89 5.25
N PRO A 2 -15.56 -6.84 5.28
CA PRO A 2 -14.74 -6.49 4.13
C PRO A 2 -13.67 -7.55 3.89
N ARG A 3 -13.22 -7.69 2.64
CA ARG A 3 -12.23 -8.70 2.26
C ARG A 3 -10.93 -8.56 3.06
N SER A 4 -10.26 -9.69 3.30
CA SER A 4 -8.91 -9.73 3.88
C SER A 4 -7.92 -9.07 2.92
N LEU A 5 -6.93 -8.35 3.45
CA LEU A 5 -5.83 -7.77 2.68
C LEU A 5 -4.68 -8.74 2.42
N ASP A 6 -4.70 -9.93 3.03
CA ASP A 6 -3.60 -10.88 2.92
C ASP A 6 -3.36 -11.31 1.47
N GLY A 7 -2.12 -11.15 1.01
CA GLY A 7 -1.69 -11.47 -0.34
C GLY A 7 -2.11 -10.46 -1.41
N ARG A 8 -2.71 -9.32 -1.05
CA ARG A 8 -3.13 -8.29 -2.01
C ARG A 8 -2.03 -7.28 -2.26
N VAL A 9 -1.93 -6.83 -3.51
CA VAL A 9 -1.05 -5.74 -3.91
C VAL A 9 -1.88 -4.52 -4.27
N LEU A 10 -1.65 -3.41 -3.57
CA LEU A 10 -2.35 -2.14 -3.80
C LEU A 10 -1.40 -1.08 -4.35
N ALA A 11 -1.93 -0.11 -5.08
CA ALA A 11 -1.21 1.04 -5.60
C ALA A 11 -2.05 2.33 -5.46
N PRO A 12 -1.42 3.51 -5.30
CA PRO A 12 -2.12 4.79 -5.30
C PRO A 12 -2.88 5.03 -6.61
N VAL A 13 -4.13 5.49 -6.53
CA VAL A 13 -4.96 5.80 -7.71
C VAL A 13 -4.58 7.13 -8.38
N ALA A 14 -3.87 7.99 -7.66
CA ALA A 14 -3.40 9.28 -8.13
C ALA A 14 -2.05 9.62 -7.50
N ASP A 15 -1.26 10.41 -8.22
CA ASP A 15 0.00 10.94 -7.69
C ASP A 15 -0.29 11.78 -6.45
N GLN A 16 0.37 11.42 -5.36
CA GLN A 16 0.32 12.20 -4.13
C GLN A 16 1.34 13.35 -4.24
N ALA A 17 1.18 14.40 -3.41
CA ALA A 17 2.08 15.56 -3.41
C ALA A 17 3.58 15.18 -3.42
N PRO A 18 4.48 16.01 -3.97
CA PRO A 18 5.91 15.69 -4.11
C PRO A 18 6.57 15.17 -2.82
N GLY A 19 7.39 14.12 -2.92
CA GLY A 19 8.01 13.45 -1.76
C GLY A 19 7.12 12.41 -1.06
N ARG A 20 5.98 12.09 -1.65
CA ARG A 20 5.07 11.01 -1.23
C ARG A 20 5.14 9.82 -2.19
N VAL A 21 4.41 8.76 -1.84
CA VAL A 21 4.18 7.61 -2.71
C VAL A 21 3.47 8.06 -3.99
N ASP A 22 3.98 7.63 -5.14
CA ASP A 22 3.36 7.88 -6.45
C ASP A 22 2.64 6.62 -6.96
N THR A 23 1.99 6.73 -8.13
CA THR A 23 1.30 5.62 -8.80
C THR A 23 2.18 4.40 -9.13
N ARG A 24 3.52 4.50 -8.98
CA ARG A 24 4.47 3.38 -9.14
C ARG A 24 4.74 2.65 -7.84
N THR A 25 4.25 3.16 -6.71
CA THR A 25 4.38 2.52 -5.41
C THR A 25 3.49 1.28 -5.37
N ARG A 26 4.05 0.18 -4.87
CA ARG A 26 3.34 -1.09 -4.71
C ARG A 26 3.37 -1.47 -3.24
N PHE A 27 2.22 -1.73 -2.67
CA PHE A 27 2.05 -2.17 -1.28
C PHE A 27 1.61 -3.63 -1.28
N ALA A 28 2.50 -4.53 -0.89
CA ALA A 28 2.19 -5.95 -0.72
C ALA A 28 1.71 -6.18 0.72
N TYR A 29 0.39 -6.29 0.90
CA TYR A 29 -0.23 -6.41 2.22
C TYR A 29 -0.29 -7.84 2.72
N HIS A 30 -0.20 -7.93 4.04
CA HIS A 30 -0.38 -9.13 4.82
C HIS A 30 -1.38 -8.86 5.93
N GLU A 31 -2.26 -9.82 6.18
CA GLU A 31 -3.25 -9.72 7.24
C GLU A 31 -3.43 -11.06 7.94
N ARG A 32 -3.31 -11.03 9.27
CA ARG A 32 -3.51 -12.22 10.09
C ARG A 32 -3.96 -11.87 11.50
N GLU A 33 -5.04 -12.51 11.96
CA GLU A 33 -5.51 -12.41 13.35
C GLU A 33 -5.67 -10.94 13.82
N GLY A 34 -6.24 -10.08 12.96
CA GLY A 34 -6.45 -8.66 13.26
C GLY A 34 -5.19 -7.78 13.19
N ARG A 35 -4.05 -8.34 12.77
CA ARG A 35 -2.81 -7.60 12.51
C ARG A 35 -2.66 -7.35 11.02
N ILE A 36 -2.15 -6.18 10.67
CA ILE A 36 -1.82 -5.84 9.29
C ILE A 36 -0.38 -5.36 9.20
N TRP A 37 0.30 -5.73 8.13
CA TRP A 37 1.59 -5.17 7.75
C TRP A 37 1.76 -5.24 6.24
N ALA A 38 2.75 -4.54 5.72
CA ALA A 38 3.08 -4.63 4.30
C ALA A 38 4.55 -4.37 4.04
N GLU A 39 4.94 -4.63 2.80
CA GLU A 39 6.17 -4.21 2.18
C GLU A 39 5.78 -3.25 1.06
N TYR A 40 6.40 -2.06 1.03
CA TYR A 40 6.21 -1.19 -0.12
C TYR A 40 7.48 -0.54 -0.62
N ALA A 41 7.52 -0.33 -1.92
CA ALA A 41 8.57 0.37 -2.64
C ALA A 41 8.00 0.95 -3.94
N GLY A 42 8.71 1.92 -4.51
CA GLY A 42 8.33 2.59 -5.75
C GLY A 42 8.30 4.11 -5.59
N GLY A 43 8.37 4.80 -6.72
CA GLY A 43 8.55 6.25 -6.73
C GLY A 43 9.83 6.68 -6.02
N ASP A 44 9.69 7.59 -5.07
CA ASP A 44 10.77 8.11 -4.22
C ASP A 44 11.06 7.22 -2.99
N VAL A 45 10.28 6.16 -2.78
CA VAL A 45 10.45 5.24 -1.66
C VAL A 45 11.28 4.03 -2.09
N VAL A 46 12.41 3.85 -1.42
CA VAL A 46 13.29 2.67 -1.59
C VAL A 46 12.69 1.47 -0.86
N GLN A 47 12.22 1.69 0.38
CA GLN A 47 11.64 0.65 1.21
C GLN A 47 10.73 1.27 2.26
N GLY A 48 9.56 0.68 2.47
CA GLY A 48 8.63 1.07 3.52
C GLY A 48 7.89 -0.11 4.14
N ARG A 49 7.45 0.08 5.37
CA ARG A 49 6.84 -0.94 6.23
C ARG A 49 5.72 -0.30 7.08
N PRO A 50 4.43 -0.50 6.77
CA PRO A 50 3.36 -0.26 7.71
C PRO A 50 3.19 -1.48 8.63
N VAL A 51 2.84 -1.23 9.89
CA VAL A 51 2.47 -2.26 10.87
C VAL A 51 1.35 -1.69 11.75
N GLY A 52 0.31 -2.49 11.96
CA GLY A 52 -0.84 -2.06 12.76
C GLY A 52 -1.89 -3.14 12.94
N THR A 53 -3.11 -2.70 13.20
CA THR A 53 -4.25 -3.56 13.51
C THR A 53 -5.46 -3.26 12.62
N ARG A 54 -6.38 -4.22 12.59
CA ARG A 54 -7.66 -4.12 11.90
C ARG A 54 -8.81 -4.45 12.83
N GLU A 55 -9.85 -3.62 12.79
CA GLU A 55 -11.12 -3.81 13.46
C GLU A 55 -12.26 -3.61 12.45
N GLY A 56 -12.87 -4.71 12.01
CA GLY A 56 -13.92 -4.66 10.98
C GLY A 56 -13.40 -4.14 9.64
N ASN A 57 -13.79 -2.92 9.28
CA ASN A 57 -13.33 -2.22 8.08
C ASN A 57 -12.32 -1.10 8.36
N ARG A 58 -11.93 -0.91 9.62
CA ARG A 58 -10.98 0.13 10.02
C ARG A 58 -9.59 -0.47 10.21
N LEU A 59 -8.58 0.14 9.60
CA LEU A 59 -7.17 -0.12 9.84
C LEU A 59 -6.58 1.03 10.65
N ASP A 60 -5.68 0.73 11.56
CA ASP A 60 -4.93 1.69 12.35
C ASP A 60 -3.46 1.25 12.39
N PHE A 61 -2.56 2.00 11.77
CA PHE A 61 -1.18 1.59 11.60
C PHE A 61 -0.19 2.73 11.60
N ARG A 62 1.05 2.40 11.97
CA ARG A 62 2.22 3.28 11.78
C ARG A 62 3.07 2.75 10.65
N TYR A 63 3.79 3.64 10.00
CA TYR A 63 4.70 3.29 8.93
C TYR A 63 6.03 4.02 9.06
N VAL A 64 7.07 3.41 8.48
CA VAL A 64 8.36 4.03 8.24
C VAL A 64 8.74 3.81 6.77
N GLN A 65 9.39 4.80 6.17
CA GLN A 65 9.93 4.74 4.81
C GLN A 65 11.35 5.28 4.74
N LEU A 66 12.16 4.63 3.92
CA LEU A 66 13.46 5.08 3.42
C LEU A 66 13.27 5.70 2.03
N ARG A 67 13.74 6.92 1.85
CA ARG A 67 13.71 7.64 0.58
C ARG A 67 15.03 7.48 -0.19
N ARG A 68 15.00 7.81 -1.48
CA ARG A 68 16.18 7.74 -2.37
C ARG A 68 17.32 8.68 -1.97
N ASP A 69 17.02 9.76 -1.26
CA ASP A 69 18.02 10.68 -0.71
C ASP A 69 18.67 10.18 0.59
N GLY A 70 18.33 8.97 1.04
CA GLY A 70 18.83 8.37 2.28
C GLY A 70 18.11 8.84 3.54
N THR A 71 17.15 9.75 3.43
CA THR A 71 16.35 10.21 4.58
C THR A 71 15.24 9.22 4.91
N THR A 72 14.84 9.21 6.18
CA THR A 72 13.71 8.42 6.66
C THR A 72 12.55 9.31 7.08
N ALA A 73 11.32 8.84 6.87
CA ALA A 73 10.11 9.46 7.39
C ALA A 73 9.19 8.41 8.02
N SER A 74 8.43 8.81 9.03
CA SER A 74 7.44 7.95 9.68
C SER A 74 6.15 8.69 9.97
N GLY A 75 5.05 7.94 10.03
CA GLY A 75 3.73 8.51 10.26
C GLY A 75 2.71 7.51 10.78
N HIS A 76 1.57 8.06 11.18
CA HIS A 76 0.39 7.33 11.61
C HIS A 76 -0.68 7.44 10.53
N CYS A 77 -1.40 6.36 10.28
CA CYS A 77 -2.44 6.28 9.28
C CYS A 77 -3.64 5.50 9.81
N VAL A 78 -4.83 6.03 9.51
CA VAL A 78 -6.11 5.36 9.70
C VAL A 78 -6.73 5.17 8.32
N ALA A 79 -7.16 3.95 8.02
CA ALA A 79 -7.74 3.64 6.72
C ALA A 79 -9.08 2.92 6.85
N THR A 80 -9.95 3.13 5.87
CA THR A 80 -11.21 2.38 5.72
C THR A 80 -11.11 1.45 4.52
N VAL A 81 -11.42 0.17 4.74
CA VAL A 81 -11.49 -0.86 3.69
C VAL A 81 -12.84 -0.77 2.99
N VAL A 82 -12.81 -0.58 1.67
CA VAL A 82 -13.97 -0.50 0.80
C VAL A 82 -13.88 -1.62 -0.24
N ASP A 83 -14.86 -2.52 -0.26
CA ASP A 83 -14.98 -3.51 -1.33
C ASP A 83 -15.57 -2.85 -2.58
N LEU A 84 -14.89 -2.99 -3.72
CA LEU A 84 -15.34 -2.46 -5.00
C LEU A 84 -16.26 -3.47 -5.72
N PRO A 85 -17.18 -2.99 -6.60
CA PRO A 85 -18.12 -3.86 -7.31
C PRO A 85 -17.46 -4.90 -8.23
N ASP A 86 -16.23 -4.65 -8.67
CA ASP A 86 -15.42 -5.52 -9.52
C ASP A 86 -14.66 -6.61 -8.72
N GLY A 87 -14.84 -6.65 -7.40
CA GLY A 87 -14.20 -7.60 -6.49
C GLY A 87 -12.84 -7.15 -5.96
N ARG A 88 -12.35 -5.97 -6.36
CA ARG A 88 -11.12 -5.38 -5.82
C ARG A 88 -11.36 -4.74 -4.46
N VAL A 89 -10.28 -4.47 -3.74
CA VAL A 89 -10.29 -3.71 -2.50
C VAL A 89 -9.72 -2.30 -2.72
N ARG A 90 -10.36 -1.30 -2.13
CA ARG A 90 -9.85 0.07 -2.01
C ARG A 90 -9.61 0.39 -0.54
N LEU A 91 -8.53 1.11 -0.24
CA LEU A 91 -8.33 1.76 1.05
C LEU A 91 -8.47 3.26 0.89
N GLU A 92 -9.32 3.86 1.73
CA GLU A 92 -9.44 5.30 1.88
C GLU A 92 -8.71 5.70 3.16
N GLU A 93 -7.62 6.46 3.02
CA GLU A 93 -6.62 6.64 4.05
C GLU A 93 -6.56 8.10 4.50
N THR A 94 -6.37 8.31 5.80
CA THR A 94 -5.97 9.58 6.40
C THR A 94 -4.70 9.37 7.17
N TRP A 95 -3.65 10.11 6.83
CA TRP A 95 -2.33 9.96 7.42
C TRP A 95 -1.82 11.29 7.97
N GLN A 96 -0.94 11.19 8.95
CA GLN A 96 -0.18 12.30 9.51
C GLN A 96 1.28 11.88 9.68
N TRP A 97 2.19 12.79 9.38
CA TRP A 97 3.59 12.60 9.67
C TRP A 97 3.80 12.69 11.19
N GLU A 98 4.53 11.73 11.75
CA GLU A 98 5.01 11.77 13.15
C GLU A 98 6.45 12.31 13.19
N SER A 99 7.23 12.13 12.12
CA SER A 99 8.61 12.59 12.02
C SER A 99 8.78 14.04 11.54
N GLN A 100 7.71 14.66 11.03
CA GLN A 100 7.74 16.01 10.46
C GLN A 100 6.31 16.61 10.41
N PRO A 101 6.11 17.90 10.16
CA PRO A 101 4.78 18.46 9.96
C PRO A 101 4.10 17.95 8.67
N GLY A 102 2.79 17.77 8.74
CA GLY A 102 1.92 17.55 7.58
C GLY A 102 0.99 16.36 7.74
N SER A 103 -0.18 16.48 7.14
CA SER A 103 -1.23 15.47 7.10
C SER A 103 -1.97 15.51 5.77
N GLY A 104 -2.81 14.52 5.51
CA GLY A 104 -3.61 14.47 4.31
C GLY A 104 -4.30 13.13 4.14
N THR A 105 -4.85 12.93 2.96
CA THR A 105 -5.59 11.72 2.59
C THR A 105 -4.99 11.09 1.36
N SER A 106 -5.15 9.77 1.23
CA SER A 106 -4.75 8.99 0.06
C SER A 106 -5.80 7.93 -0.23
N VAL A 107 -5.80 7.46 -1.48
CA VAL A 107 -6.61 6.32 -1.90
C VAL A 107 -5.69 5.35 -2.62
N VAL A 108 -5.67 4.11 -2.16
CA VAL A 108 -4.97 3.00 -2.81
C VAL A 108 -5.96 1.93 -3.22
N GLU A 109 -5.78 1.37 -4.40
CA GLU A 109 -6.61 0.30 -4.93
C GLU A 109 -5.79 -0.93 -5.22
N GLU A 110 -6.43 -2.08 -5.04
CA GLU A 110 -5.91 -3.36 -5.51
C GLU A 110 -5.65 -3.31 -7.01
N LEU A 111 -4.49 -3.83 -7.39
CA LEU A 111 -4.15 -4.01 -8.79
C LEU A 111 -4.90 -5.23 -9.33
N VAL A 112 -5.41 -5.11 -10.55
CA VAL A 112 -5.83 -6.29 -11.31
C VAL A 112 -4.55 -7.03 -11.65
N GLU A 113 -4.40 -8.28 -11.18
CA GLU A 113 -3.39 -9.16 -11.76
C GLU A 113 -3.73 -9.33 -13.25
N GLU A 114 -2.96 -8.69 -14.14
CA GLU A 114 -2.91 -9.17 -15.51
C GLU A 114 -2.32 -10.58 -15.45
N PRO A 115 -2.95 -11.60 -16.05
CA PRO A 115 -2.36 -12.93 -16.07
C PRO A 115 -0.97 -12.81 -16.69
N ALA A 116 0.05 -13.19 -15.92
CA ALA A 116 1.43 -13.21 -16.36
C ALA A 116 1.48 -13.90 -17.73
N GLN A 117 1.87 -13.16 -18.78
CA GLN A 117 2.21 -13.76 -20.06
C GLN A 117 3.36 -14.73 -19.80
N GLN A 118 3.03 -16.00 -19.66
CA GLN A 118 3.98 -17.10 -19.63
C GLN A 118 4.79 -16.99 -20.91
N SER A 119 6.03 -16.52 -20.78
CA SER A 119 7.00 -16.58 -21.86
C SER A 119 7.18 -18.05 -22.20
N ALA A 120 6.65 -18.45 -23.35
CA ALA A 120 6.81 -19.80 -23.88
C ALA A 120 8.31 -20.14 -23.94
N PRO A 121 8.73 -21.37 -23.59
CA PRO A 121 10.11 -21.76 -23.74
C PRO A 121 10.46 -21.75 -25.23
N HIS A 122 11.47 -20.93 -25.59
CA HIS A 122 12.12 -20.98 -26.88
C HIS A 122 12.76 -22.36 -27.05
N ALA A 123 12.19 -23.20 -27.91
CA ALA A 123 12.78 -24.47 -28.29
C ALA A 123 14.01 -24.19 -29.19
N PRO A 124 15.18 -24.79 -28.90
CA PRO A 124 16.32 -24.70 -29.82
C PRO A 124 16.13 -25.68 -31.00
N ASP A 125 16.60 -25.22 -32.16
CA ASP A 125 16.77 -25.97 -33.42
C ASP A 125 17.89 -27.03 -33.30
#